data_AF-A0A4R9LZJ0-F1
#
_entry.id   AF-A0A4R9LZJ0-F1
#
_cell.length_a   1.000
_cell.length_b   1.000
_cell.length_c   1.000
_cell.angle_alpha   90.00
_cell.angle_beta   90.00
_cell.angle_gamma   90.00
#
_symmetry.space_group_name_H-M   'P 1'
#
loop_
_entity.id
_entity.type
_entity.pdbx_description
1 polymer ?
#
loop_
_entity_poly.entity_id
_entity_poly.type
_entity_poly.pdbx_seq_one_letter_code
_entity_poly.pdbx_strand_id
1 'polypeptide(L)'
;MLWKNSEFWKNSSPKEMLDFFQQIHEGEHIRDWVEIMQKDEAFCDLIFEYLWLFRSESETRVLLNKEEFPSSLLLRFIYFGYGKQFISGNFESGNYFSQVKTMLDPLQSLKILSLSEEMDRDPTLKIHLLANLDPQTWEAYFDILEGNSFTMQALLGIFANLRENEIRKILLNSPTLYYYLRMMMVSRDQLESDKDKKSKDILQGILDSVHVWELFCLSVQEKFNLTEEKNKKPKERDSLRLSLVLHELVKVPNHERADILVYIKGNGAVIDEWEESTILSVLENHNKNGRFV
;
A
#
# COMPACT_ATOMS: atom_id res chain seq x y z
N MET A 1 13.46 -36.11 -4.10
CA MET A 1 12.45 -35.23 -3.49
C MET A 1 11.09 -35.87 -3.64
N LEU A 2 10.52 -36.40 -2.55
CA LEU A 2 9.25 -37.13 -2.54
C LEU A 2 8.04 -36.25 -2.90
N TRP A 3 8.14 -34.93 -2.70
CA TRP A 3 7.10 -33.95 -2.99
C TRP A 3 6.80 -33.70 -4.47
N LYS A 4 7.65 -34.18 -5.39
CA LYS A 4 7.42 -34.06 -6.84
C LYS A 4 6.25 -34.92 -7.34
N ASN A 5 5.76 -35.83 -6.50
CA ASN A 5 4.50 -36.52 -6.73
C ASN A 5 3.37 -35.64 -6.16
N SER A 6 2.39 -35.25 -6.99
CA SER A 6 1.25 -34.42 -6.59
C SER A 6 0.42 -35.01 -5.44
N GLU A 7 0.60 -36.30 -5.12
CA GLU A 7 -0.03 -36.98 -4.00
C GLU A 7 0.83 -37.07 -2.74
N PHE A 8 2.04 -36.49 -2.71
CA PHE A 8 2.92 -36.52 -1.54
C PHE A 8 2.18 -36.02 -0.31
N TRP A 9 1.66 -34.80 -0.34
CA TRP A 9 0.96 -34.19 0.79
C TRP A 9 -0.29 -34.95 1.25
N LYS A 10 -0.92 -35.75 0.37
CA LYS A 10 -2.06 -36.61 0.72
C LYS A 10 -1.63 -37.83 1.55
N ASN A 11 -0.38 -38.25 1.41
CA ASN A 11 0.19 -39.44 2.02
C ASN A 11 1.32 -39.13 3.03
N SER A 12 1.66 -37.85 3.21
CA SER A 12 2.71 -37.39 4.11
C SER A 12 2.26 -37.40 5.56
N SER A 13 3.19 -37.80 6.44
CA SER A 13 3.07 -37.57 7.88
C SER A 13 3.24 -36.08 8.23
N PRO A 14 2.77 -35.63 9.42
CA PRO A 14 2.96 -34.25 9.88
C PRO A 14 4.43 -33.80 9.90
N LYS A 15 5.36 -34.71 10.19
CA LYS A 15 6.80 -34.41 10.20
C LYS A 15 7.33 -34.14 8.79
N GLU A 16 6.95 -34.97 7.82
CA GLU A 16 7.33 -34.77 6.42
C GLU A 16 6.75 -33.49 5.83
N MET A 17 5.56 -33.09 6.29
CA MET A 17 4.95 -31.80 5.93
C MET A 17 5.74 -30.63 6.52
N LEU A 18 6.18 -30.71 7.78
CA LEU A 18 7.02 -29.67 8.39
C LEU A 18 8.37 -29.55 7.69
N ASP A 19 9.03 -30.67 7.41
CA ASP A 19 10.31 -30.68 6.67
C ASP A 19 10.14 -30.09 5.26
N PHE A 20 9.02 -30.39 4.59
CA PHE A 20 8.67 -29.80 3.30
C PHE A 20 8.46 -28.28 3.39
N PHE A 21 7.71 -27.79 4.38
CA PHE A 21 7.46 -26.37 4.57
C PHE A 21 8.73 -25.58 4.95
N GLN A 22 9.66 -26.19 5.69
CA GLN A 22 10.97 -25.58 5.95
C GLN A 22 11.77 -25.42 4.65
N GLN A 23 11.75 -26.42 3.77
CA GLN A 23 12.38 -26.32 2.46
C GLN A 23 11.79 -25.19 1.62
N ILE A 24 10.50 -24.86 1.78
CA ILE A 24 9.87 -23.73 1.07
C ILE A 24 10.66 -22.43 1.27
N HIS A 25 11.12 -22.17 2.50
CA HIS A 25 11.85 -20.96 2.81
C HIS A 25 13.30 -20.96 2.31
N GLU A 26 13.91 -22.13 2.14
CA GLU A 26 15.24 -22.26 1.51
C GLU A 26 15.18 -21.88 0.02
N GLY A 27 14.04 -22.16 -0.62
CA GLY A 27 13.71 -21.63 -1.94
C GLY A 27 14.61 -22.11 -3.08
N GLU A 28 15.37 -23.20 -2.89
CA GLU A 28 16.21 -23.86 -3.89
C GLU A 28 15.40 -24.50 -5.03
N HIS A 29 14.09 -24.72 -4.84
CA HIS A 29 13.20 -25.41 -5.78
C HIS A 29 11.91 -24.66 -6.11
N ILE A 30 11.91 -23.33 -5.97
CA ILE A 30 10.71 -22.51 -6.20
C ILE A 30 10.09 -22.71 -7.59
N ARG A 31 10.90 -22.88 -8.64
CA ARG A 31 10.41 -23.12 -10.02
C ARG A 31 9.55 -24.36 -10.11
N ASP A 32 10.05 -25.45 -9.55
CA ASP A 32 9.36 -26.74 -9.54
C ASP A 32 8.05 -26.64 -8.75
N TRP A 33 8.02 -25.92 -7.62
CA TRP A 33 6.79 -25.71 -6.86
C TRP A 33 5.77 -24.88 -7.62
N VAL A 34 6.20 -23.75 -8.21
CA VAL A 34 5.34 -22.89 -9.01
C VAL A 34 4.70 -23.68 -10.16
N GLU A 35 5.48 -24.52 -10.84
CA GLU A 35 4.98 -25.36 -11.93
C GLU A 35 3.89 -26.34 -11.43
N ILE A 36 4.07 -26.95 -10.25
CA ILE A 36 3.07 -27.84 -9.66
C ILE A 36 1.84 -27.04 -9.20
N MET A 37 2.00 -25.89 -8.55
CA MET A 37 0.90 -25.03 -8.11
C MET A 37 0.02 -24.56 -9.27
N GLN A 38 0.58 -24.38 -10.47
CA GLN A 38 -0.18 -24.06 -11.67
C GLN A 38 -0.99 -25.25 -12.20
N LYS A 39 -0.60 -26.49 -11.89
CA LYS A 39 -1.21 -27.73 -12.41
C LYS A 39 -2.16 -28.39 -11.41
N ASP A 40 -1.93 -28.24 -10.11
CA ASP A 40 -2.68 -28.87 -9.03
C ASP A 40 -3.23 -27.81 -8.06
N GLU A 41 -4.54 -27.57 -8.14
CA GLU A 41 -5.23 -26.59 -7.28
C GLU A 41 -5.16 -26.95 -5.80
N ALA A 42 -5.24 -28.23 -5.44
CA ALA A 42 -5.22 -28.65 -4.04
C ALA A 42 -3.82 -28.47 -3.43
N PHE A 43 -2.77 -28.72 -4.22
CA PHE A 43 -1.42 -28.38 -3.82
C PHE A 43 -1.25 -26.85 -3.68
N CYS A 44 -1.77 -26.08 -4.64
CA CYS A 44 -1.74 -24.63 -4.58
C CYS A 44 -2.39 -24.08 -3.29
N ASP A 45 -3.59 -24.57 -2.95
CA ASP A 45 -4.32 -24.16 -1.75
C ASP A 45 -3.56 -24.52 -0.46
N LEU A 46 -2.91 -25.68 -0.42
CA LEU A 46 -2.07 -26.09 0.71
C LEU A 46 -0.89 -25.13 0.92
N ILE A 47 -0.18 -24.77 -0.16
CA ILE A 47 0.91 -23.81 -0.10
C ILE A 47 0.39 -22.43 0.31
N PHE A 48 -0.73 -21.99 -0.26
CA PHE A 48 -1.34 -20.71 0.12
C PHE A 48 -1.78 -20.68 1.58
N GLU A 49 -2.34 -21.76 2.12
CA GLU A 49 -2.66 -21.84 3.55
C GLU A 49 -1.41 -21.64 4.41
N TYR A 50 -0.32 -22.32 4.05
CA TYR A 50 0.96 -22.18 4.73
C TYR A 50 1.50 -20.75 4.68
N LEU A 51 1.63 -20.18 3.48
CA LEU A 51 2.13 -18.81 3.30
C LEU A 51 1.21 -17.80 3.99
N TRP A 52 -0.10 -18.05 4.00
CA TRP A 52 -1.06 -17.18 4.67
C TRP A 52 -0.92 -17.24 6.20
N LEU A 53 -0.68 -18.42 6.78
CA LEU A 53 -0.43 -18.56 8.22
C LEU A 53 0.85 -17.83 8.65
N PHE A 54 1.91 -17.92 7.85
CA PHE A 54 3.22 -17.30 8.10
C PHE A 54 3.42 -15.96 7.38
N ARG A 55 2.33 -15.27 7.00
CA ARG A 55 2.36 -14.03 6.20
C ARG A 55 3.08 -12.85 6.85
N SER A 56 3.26 -12.89 8.17
CA SER A 56 3.99 -11.87 8.94
C SER A 56 5.50 -12.12 9.01
N GLU A 57 5.94 -13.32 8.61
CA GLU A 57 7.35 -13.70 8.62
C GLU A 57 8.09 -13.14 7.41
N SER A 58 9.36 -12.78 7.61
CA SER A 58 10.20 -12.16 6.58
C SER A 58 10.44 -13.08 5.38
N GLU A 59 10.51 -14.38 5.64
CA GLU A 59 10.80 -15.45 4.71
C GLU A 59 9.66 -15.65 3.73
N THR A 60 8.42 -15.48 4.18
CA THR A 60 7.22 -15.49 3.32
C THR A 60 7.26 -14.31 2.35
N ARG A 61 7.63 -13.12 2.84
CA ARG A 61 7.81 -11.95 1.99
C ARG A 61 8.91 -12.17 0.95
N VAL A 62 10.07 -12.70 1.35
CA VAL A 62 11.16 -13.02 0.42
C VAL A 62 10.70 -13.99 -0.66
N LEU A 63 9.92 -15.00 -0.29
CA LEU A 63 9.40 -16.00 -1.23
C LEU A 63 8.43 -15.39 -2.26
N LEU A 64 7.42 -14.64 -1.80
CA LEU A 64 6.42 -14.00 -2.67
C LEU A 64 7.05 -13.03 -3.67
N ASN A 65 8.24 -12.50 -3.35
CA ASN A 65 8.93 -11.53 -4.19
C ASN A 65 9.97 -12.12 -5.13
N LYS A 66 10.18 -13.45 -5.12
CA LYS A 66 11.05 -14.11 -6.11
C LYS A 66 10.49 -13.97 -7.53
N GLU A 67 11.38 -13.85 -8.50
CA GLU A 67 11.02 -13.63 -9.92
C GLU A 67 10.21 -14.79 -10.49
N GLU A 68 10.50 -16.01 -10.02
CA GLU A 68 9.83 -17.25 -10.40
C GLU A 68 8.34 -17.29 -10.03
N PHE A 69 7.89 -16.50 -9.07
CA PHE A 69 6.49 -16.47 -8.67
C PHE A 69 5.67 -15.64 -9.68
N PRO A 70 4.76 -16.24 -10.45
CA PRO A 70 4.04 -15.55 -11.52
C PRO A 70 2.92 -14.68 -10.93
N SER A 71 2.61 -13.57 -11.61
CA SER A 71 1.58 -12.62 -11.20
C SER A 71 0.20 -13.26 -11.04
N SER A 72 -0.14 -14.28 -11.85
CA SER A 72 -1.39 -15.03 -11.71
C SER A 72 -1.48 -15.81 -10.40
N LEU A 73 -0.39 -16.42 -9.93
CA LEU A 73 -0.37 -17.09 -8.62
C LEU A 73 -0.38 -16.07 -7.48
N LEU A 74 0.32 -14.94 -7.61
CA LEU A 74 0.25 -13.86 -6.63
C LEU A 74 -1.18 -13.34 -6.48
N LEU A 75 -1.87 -13.12 -7.60
CA LEU A 75 -3.26 -12.66 -7.58
C LEU A 75 -4.19 -13.69 -6.93
N ARG A 76 -4.01 -14.98 -7.24
CA ARG A 76 -4.75 -16.06 -6.55
C ARG A 76 -4.45 -16.10 -5.06
N PHE A 77 -3.20 -15.90 -4.63
CA PHE A 77 -2.82 -15.83 -3.21
C PHE A 77 -3.51 -14.67 -2.49
N ILE A 78 -3.57 -13.49 -3.13
CA ILE A 78 -4.29 -12.32 -2.61
C ILE A 78 -5.78 -12.68 -2.44
N TYR A 79 -6.44 -13.20 -3.47
CA TYR A 79 -7.88 -13.52 -3.33
C TYR A 79 -8.17 -14.69 -2.38
N PHE A 80 -7.22 -15.62 -2.23
CA PHE A 80 -7.29 -16.67 -1.22
C PHE A 80 -7.31 -16.07 0.19
N GLY A 81 -6.36 -15.18 0.51
CA GLY A 81 -6.30 -14.50 1.79
C GLY A 81 -7.51 -13.58 2.04
N TYR A 82 -7.99 -12.90 0.99
CA TYR A 82 -9.19 -12.08 1.02
C TYR A 82 -10.40 -12.91 1.44
N GLY A 83 -10.63 -14.06 0.79
CA GLY A 83 -11.73 -14.98 1.13
C GLY A 83 -11.66 -15.47 2.58
N LYS A 84 -10.46 -15.81 3.07
CA LYS A 84 -10.25 -16.23 4.46
C LYS A 84 -10.61 -15.15 5.47
N GLN A 85 -10.18 -13.91 5.25
CA GLN A 85 -10.51 -12.83 6.17
C GLN A 85 -11.99 -12.44 6.09
N PHE A 86 -12.58 -12.47 4.88
CA PHE A 86 -14.01 -12.21 4.69
C PHE A 86 -14.88 -13.14 5.54
N ILE A 87 -14.55 -14.44 5.58
CA ILE A 87 -15.28 -15.44 6.39
C ILE A 87 -15.15 -15.18 7.90
N SER A 88 -14.09 -14.49 8.33
CA SER A 88 -13.78 -14.25 9.75
C SER A 88 -14.63 -13.15 10.41
N GLY A 89 -15.47 -12.43 9.65
CA GLY A 89 -16.57 -11.60 10.17
C GLY A 89 -16.27 -10.15 10.56
N ASN A 90 -15.01 -9.69 10.51
CA ASN A 90 -14.60 -8.29 10.73
C ASN A 90 -13.66 -7.82 9.62
N PHE A 91 -14.17 -7.77 8.39
CA PHE A 91 -13.36 -7.55 7.20
C PHE A 91 -13.53 -6.14 6.64
N GLU A 92 -12.41 -5.40 6.54
CA GLU A 92 -12.32 -4.13 5.82
C GLU A 92 -11.30 -4.28 4.69
N SER A 93 -11.77 -4.19 3.44
CA SER A 93 -10.94 -4.42 2.24
C SER A 93 -9.72 -3.51 2.17
N GLY A 94 -9.84 -2.25 2.60
CA GLY A 94 -8.73 -1.29 2.64
C GLY A 94 -7.60 -1.74 3.56
N ASN A 95 -7.94 -2.18 4.79
CA ASN A 95 -6.93 -2.68 5.73
C ASN A 95 -6.26 -3.96 5.21
N TYR A 96 -7.03 -4.84 4.59
CA TYR A 96 -6.51 -6.05 3.97
C TYR A 96 -5.51 -5.75 2.85
N PHE A 97 -5.89 -4.91 1.87
CA PHE A 97 -5.00 -4.56 0.76
C PHE A 97 -3.80 -3.72 1.21
N SER A 98 -3.93 -2.95 2.29
CA SER A 98 -2.79 -2.31 2.94
C SER A 98 -1.81 -3.33 3.53
N GLN A 99 -2.27 -4.46 4.07
CA GLN A 99 -1.38 -5.55 4.51
C GLN A 99 -0.71 -6.24 3.32
N VAL A 100 -1.48 -6.54 2.26
CA VAL A 100 -0.95 -7.12 1.02
C VAL A 100 0.16 -6.25 0.42
N LYS A 101 -0.04 -4.93 0.39
CA LYS A 101 0.98 -3.96 -0.04
C LYS A 101 2.31 -4.17 0.69
N THR A 102 2.30 -4.45 1.99
CA THR A 102 3.54 -4.64 2.76
C THR A 102 4.25 -5.98 2.50
N MET A 103 3.55 -6.95 1.88
CA MET A 103 4.08 -8.27 1.53
C MET A 103 4.75 -8.29 0.15
N LEU A 104 4.48 -7.30 -0.70
CA LEU A 104 4.96 -7.24 -2.07
C LEU A 104 5.97 -6.11 -2.25
N ASP A 105 7.00 -6.36 -3.04
CA ASP A 105 7.93 -5.36 -3.49
C ASP A 105 7.36 -4.63 -4.73
N PRO A 106 7.89 -3.44 -5.07
CA PRO A 106 7.37 -2.63 -6.17
C PRO A 106 7.28 -3.39 -7.49
N LEU A 107 8.28 -4.22 -7.80
CA LEU A 107 8.33 -4.99 -9.05
C LEU A 107 7.20 -6.02 -9.16
N GLN A 108 6.86 -6.72 -8.07
CA GLN A 108 5.74 -7.68 -8.09
C GLN A 108 4.40 -6.97 -8.20
N SER A 109 4.28 -5.81 -7.54
CA SER A 109 3.07 -4.97 -7.66
C SER A 109 2.85 -4.52 -9.10
N LEU A 110 3.91 -4.12 -9.79
CA LEU A 110 3.88 -3.80 -11.22
C LEU A 110 3.47 -5.01 -12.07
N LYS A 111 4.07 -6.19 -11.85
CA LYS A 111 3.72 -7.42 -12.57
C LYS A 111 2.23 -7.78 -12.45
N ILE A 112 1.64 -7.57 -11.27
CA ILE A 112 0.20 -7.79 -11.05
C ILE A 112 -0.62 -6.72 -11.77
N LEU A 113 -0.23 -5.44 -11.68
CA LEU A 113 -0.93 -4.34 -12.37
C LEU A 113 -0.98 -4.51 -13.89
N SER A 114 0.01 -5.20 -14.48
CA SER A 114 0.05 -5.52 -15.91
C SER A 114 -0.97 -6.59 -16.36
N LEU A 115 -1.67 -7.26 -15.43
CA LEU A 115 -2.75 -8.20 -15.74
C LEU A 115 -4.04 -7.42 -16.05
N SER A 116 -4.28 -7.08 -17.31
CA SER A 116 -5.35 -6.16 -17.72
C SER A 116 -6.76 -6.63 -17.32
N GLU A 117 -7.16 -7.85 -17.69
CA GLU A 117 -8.54 -8.31 -17.54
C GLU A 117 -8.93 -8.62 -16.09
N GLU A 118 -8.02 -9.17 -15.29
CA GLU A 118 -8.31 -9.53 -13.91
C GLU A 118 -8.30 -8.30 -12.98
N MET A 119 -7.45 -7.32 -13.26
CA MET A 119 -7.31 -6.14 -12.42
C MET A 119 -8.44 -5.13 -12.62
N ASP A 120 -9.09 -5.10 -13.78
CA ASP A 120 -10.22 -4.19 -14.06
C ASP A 120 -11.41 -4.35 -13.11
N ARG A 121 -11.48 -5.47 -12.38
CA ARG A 121 -12.58 -5.79 -11.47
C ARG A 121 -12.39 -5.28 -10.03
N ASP A 122 -11.18 -4.91 -9.63
CA ASP A 122 -10.89 -4.49 -8.25
C ASP A 122 -10.10 -3.16 -8.20
N PRO A 123 -10.80 -2.00 -8.19
CA PRO A 123 -10.14 -0.70 -8.13
C PRO A 123 -9.41 -0.48 -6.81
N THR A 124 -9.87 -1.07 -5.70
CA THR A 124 -9.23 -0.88 -4.38
C THR A 124 -7.87 -1.58 -4.34
N LEU A 125 -7.76 -2.82 -4.83
CA LEU A 125 -6.47 -3.51 -4.94
C LEU A 125 -5.53 -2.74 -5.89
N LYS A 126 -6.03 -2.32 -7.07
CA LYS A 126 -5.24 -1.53 -8.02
C LYS A 126 -4.57 -0.33 -7.36
N ILE A 127 -5.31 0.48 -6.60
CA ILE A 127 -4.72 1.64 -5.95
C ILE A 127 -3.65 1.26 -4.92
N HIS A 128 -3.86 0.20 -4.13
CA HIS A 128 -2.85 -0.22 -3.16
C HIS A 128 -1.56 -0.70 -3.84
N LEU A 129 -1.66 -1.38 -4.98
CA LEU A 129 -0.51 -1.78 -5.79
C LEU A 129 0.18 -0.55 -6.42
N LEU A 130 -0.57 0.41 -6.95
CA LEU A 130 -0.03 1.68 -7.47
C LEU A 130 0.70 2.46 -6.36
N ALA A 131 0.12 2.49 -5.16
CA ALA A 131 0.69 3.13 -3.99
C ALA A 131 1.96 2.42 -3.47
N ASN A 132 2.28 1.23 -3.98
CA ASN A 132 3.47 0.46 -3.67
C ASN A 132 4.60 0.63 -4.69
N LEU A 133 4.33 1.28 -5.82
CA LEU A 133 5.35 1.50 -6.84
C LEU A 133 6.36 2.55 -6.37
N ASP A 134 7.63 2.28 -6.67
CA ASP A 134 8.74 3.22 -6.54
C ASP A 134 8.90 4.04 -7.84
N PRO A 135 9.80 5.03 -7.90
CA PRO A 135 9.93 5.87 -9.09
C PRO A 135 10.24 5.09 -10.38
N GLN A 136 11.09 4.06 -10.32
CA GLN A 136 11.47 3.26 -11.49
C GLN A 136 10.30 2.42 -12.00
N THR A 137 9.54 1.81 -11.09
CA THR A 137 8.37 0.99 -11.45
C THR A 137 7.17 1.83 -11.87
N TRP A 138 7.07 3.08 -11.41
CA TRP A 138 6.12 4.07 -11.94
C TRP A 138 6.40 4.42 -13.40
N GLU A 139 7.66 4.69 -13.74
CA GLU A 139 8.06 4.95 -15.14
C GLU A 139 7.70 3.76 -16.03
N ALA A 140 8.07 2.54 -15.62
CA ALA A 140 7.71 1.33 -16.35
C ALA A 140 6.19 1.13 -16.48
N TYR A 141 5.41 1.49 -15.45
CA TYR A 141 3.95 1.45 -15.53
C TYR A 141 3.40 2.45 -16.55
N PHE A 142 3.97 3.65 -16.63
CA PHE A 142 3.57 4.61 -17.65
C PHE A 142 3.91 4.14 -19.07
N ASP A 143 5.09 3.54 -19.27
CA ASP A 143 5.45 2.96 -20.57
C ASP A 143 4.45 1.89 -21.03
N ILE A 144 4.00 1.03 -20.10
CA ILE A 144 2.96 0.01 -20.37
C ILE A 144 1.63 0.68 -20.77
N LEU A 145 1.24 1.74 -20.09
CA LEU A 145 -0.01 2.43 -20.38
C LEU A 145 0.05 3.25 -21.68
N GLU A 146 1.18 3.88 -22.00
CA GLU A 146 1.39 4.65 -23.23
C GLU A 146 1.34 3.77 -24.47
N GLY A 147 1.86 2.54 -24.39
CA GLY A 147 1.71 1.53 -25.44
C GLY A 147 0.25 1.20 -25.78
N ASN A 148 -0.70 1.49 -24.87
CA ASN A 148 -2.13 1.22 -25.03
C ASN A 148 -2.97 2.47 -25.39
N SER A 149 -2.34 3.61 -25.69
CA SER A 149 -2.97 4.87 -26.18
C SER A 149 -4.02 5.57 -25.30
N PHE A 150 -4.34 5.07 -24.10
CA PHE A 150 -5.36 5.64 -23.21
C PHE A 150 -4.93 5.77 -21.73
N THR A 151 -3.65 6.09 -21.48
CA THR A 151 -3.02 6.16 -20.15
C THR A 151 -3.82 6.93 -19.10
N MET A 152 -4.26 8.15 -19.42
CA MET A 152 -4.95 9.02 -18.47
C MET A 152 -6.38 8.55 -18.19
N GLN A 153 -7.09 8.07 -19.20
CA GLN A 153 -8.46 7.59 -19.05
C GLN A 153 -8.51 6.29 -18.24
N ALA A 154 -7.57 5.36 -18.51
CA ALA A 154 -7.43 4.15 -17.74
C ALA A 154 -7.16 4.45 -16.26
N LEU A 155 -6.24 5.38 -15.98
CA LEU A 155 -5.87 5.75 -14.63
C LEU A 155 -7.01 6.50 -13.92
N LEU A 156 -7.63 7.51 -14.56
CA LEU A 156 -8.83 8.18 -14.05
C LEU A 156 -9.99 7.21 -13.80
N GLY A 157 -10.14 6.18 -14.64
CA GLY A 157 -11.15 5.14 -14.48
C GLY A 157 -10.99 4.34 -13.18
N ILE A 158 -9.76 4.15 -12.70
CA ILE A 158 -9.50 3.49 -11.40
C ILE A 158 -10.04 4.33 -10.25
N PHE A 159 -9.77 5.64 -10.26
CA PHE A 159 -10.18 6.56 -9.20
C PHE A 159 -11.66 6.91 -9.26
N ALA A 160 -12.27 6.93 -10.45
CA ALA A 160 -13.69 7.28 -10.63
C ALA A 160 -14.67 6.35 -9.89
N ASN A 161 -14.25 5.12 -9.58
CA ASN A 161 -15.10 4.12 -8.93
C ASN A 161 -14.90 4.04 -7.41
N LEU A 162 -14.05 4.89 -6.82
CA LEU A 162 -13.73 4.87 -5.40
C LEU A 162 -14.28 6.10 -4.69
N ARG A 163 -14.45 5.98 -3.36
CA ARG A 163 -14.94 7.10 -2.54
C ARG A 163 -13.81 8.09 -2.33
N GLU A 164 -14.12 9.39 -2.39
CA GLU A 164 -13.13 10.46 -2.25
C GLU A 164 -12.27 10.33 -0.97
N ASN A 165 -12.87 9.92 0.14
CA ASN A 165 -12.17 9.71 1.41
C ASN A 165 -11.15 8.55 1.34
N GLU A 166 -11.46 7.48 0.61
CA GLU A 166 -10.54 6.34 0.41
C GLU A 166 -9.34 6.79 -0.43
N ILE A 167 -9.60 7.54 -1.50
CA ILE A 167 -8.55 8.10 -2.35
C ILE A 167 -7.66 9.03 -1.53
N ARG A 168 -8.26 9.99 -0.78
CA ARG A 168 -7.51 10.91 0.09
C ARG A 168 -6.63 10.16 1.08
N LYS A 169 -7.18 9.15 1.77
CA LYS A 169 -6.43 8.32 2.72
C LYS A 169 -5.24 7.64 2.06
N ILE A 170 -5.42 7.07 0.88
CA ILE A 170 -4.32 6.40 0.17
C ILE A 170 -3.24 7.41 -0.25
N LEU A 171 -3.63 8.60 -0.74
CA LEU A 171 -2.67 9.64 -1.12
C LEU A 171 -1.89 10.20 0.06
N LEU A 172 -2.53 10.37 1.22
CA LEU A 172 -1.85 10.75 2.47
C LEU A 172 -0.84 9.67 2.93
N ASN A 173 -1.09 8.41 2.61
CA ASN A 173 -0.21 7.29 2.93
C ASN A 173 0.78 6.92 1.79
N SER A 174 0.73 7.62 0.65
CA SER A 174 1.62 7.39 -0.49
C SER A 174 1.94 8.71 -1.21
N PRO A 175 2.94 9.47 -0.70
CA PRO A 175 3.34 10.76 -1.29
C PRO A 175 3.81 10.62 -2.73
N THR A 176 4.52 9.53 -3.07
CA THR A 176 4.98 9.24 -4.43
C THR A 176 3.81 9.17 -5.42
N LEU A 177 2.76 8.40 -5.09
CA LEU A 177 1.54 8.32 -5.91
C LEU A 177 0.92 9.71 -6.08
N TYR A 178 0.81 10.48 -4.99
CA TYR A 178 0.31 11.86 -5.05
C TYR A 178 1.11 12.76 -6.02
N TYR A 179 2.45 12.71 -5.96
CA TYR A 179 3.31 13.49 -6.86
C TYR A 179 3.12 13.11 -8.33
N TYR A 180 3.08 11.81 -8.64
CA TYR A 180 2.84 11.35 -10.02
C TYR A 180 1.47 11.78 -10.52
N LEU A 181 0.41 11.63 -9.72
CA LEU A 181 -0.92 12.10 -10.11
C LEU A 181 -0.94 13.61 -10.37
N ARG A 182 -0.30 14.42 -9.52
CA ARG A 182 -0.20 15.88 -9.75
C ARG A 182 0.53 16.22 -11.04
N MET A 183 1.68 15.58 -11.31
CA MET A 183 2.41 15.81 -12.57
C MET A 183 1.56 15.44 -13.79
N MET A 184 0.83 14.33 -13.73
CA MET A 184 -0.07 13.90 -14.80
C MET A 184 -1.21 14.89 -15.05
N MET A 185 -1.79 15.43 -13.98
CA MET A 185 -2.92 16.37 -14.07
C MET A 185 -2.53 17.69 -14.73
N VAL A 186 -1.28 18.13 -14.56
CA VAL A 186 -0.70 19.34 -15.17
C VAL A 186 -0.27 19.11 -16.62
N SER A 187 0.15 17.88 -16.98
CA SER A 187 0.82 17.62 -18.25
C SER A 187 -0.11 17.30 -19.44
N ARG A 188 -1.44 17.13 -19.24
CA ARG A 188 -2.36 16.79 -20.34
C ARG A 188 -3.69 17.58 -20.33
N ASP A 189 -3.85 18.40 -21.36
CA ASP A 189 -5.02 19.27 -21.60
C ASP A 189 -6.15 18.62 -22.42
N GLN A 190 -5.96 17.41 -22.94
CA GLN A 190 -6.95 16.79 -23.84
C GLN A 190 -7.63 15.59 -23.18
N LEU A 191 -8.80 15.85 -22.58
CA LEU A 191 -9.79 14.81 -22.27
C LEU A 191 -10.97 14.94 -23.23
N GLU A 192 -11.27 13.86 -23.94
CA GLU A 192 -12.25 13.84 -25.03
C GLU A 192 -13.71 13.72 -24.54
N SER A 193 -13.95 13.25 -23.31
CA SER A 193 -15.31 13.00 -22.79
C SER A 193 -15.65 13.84 -21.55
N ASP A 194 -16.93 14.23 -21.41
CA ASP A 194 -17.42 14.98 -20.24
C ASP A 194 -17.42 14.16 -18.94
N LYS A 195 -17.47 12.82 -19.04
CA LYS A 195 -17.33 11.92 -17.88
C LYS A 195 -15.91 11.99 -17.33
N ASP A 196 -14.91 11.98 -18.20
CA ASP A 196 -13.51 12.06 -17.79
C ASP A 196 -13.18 13.42 -17.17
N LYS A 197 -13.79 14.51 -17.68
CA LYS A 197 -13.66 15.84 -17.08
C LYS A 197 -14.17 15.87 -15.64
N LYS A 198 -15.34 15.29 -15.36
CA LYS A 198 -15.87 15.22 -13.98
C LYS A 198 -14.96 14.42 -13.06
N SER A 199 -14.47 13.26 -13.51
CA SER A 199 -13.53 12.45 -12.74
C SER A 199 -12.21 13.18 -12.51
N LYS A 200 -11.73 13.94 -13.50
CA LYS A 200 -10.57 14.83 -13.40
C LYS A 200 -10.80 15.90 -12.34
N ASP A 201 -11.94 16.60 -12.36
CA ASP A 201 -12.25 17.67 -11.40
C ASP A 201 -12.32 17.14 -9.95
N ILE A 202 -12.94 15.98 -9.75
CA ILE A 202 -12.99 15.31 -8.43
C ILE A 202 -11.57 14.97 -7.96
N LEU A 203 -10.78 14.31 -8.81
CA LEU A 203 -9.40 13.95 -8.45
C LEU A 203 -8.56 15.20 -8.18
N GLN A 204 -8.71 16.26 -8.97
CA GLN A 204 -8.03 17.54 -8.75
C GLN A 204 -8.40 18.13 -7.38
N GLY A 205 -9.68 18.16 -7.03
CA GLY A 205 -10.13 18.64 -5.72
C GLY A 205 -9.55 17.82 -4.55
N ILE A 206 -9.42 16.51 -4.72
CA ILE A 206 -8.75 15.64 -3.73
C ILE A 206 -7.26 15.97 -3.65
N LEU A 207 -6.57 16.08 -4.79
CA LEU A 207 -5.14 16.43 -4.84
C LEU A 207 -4.88 17.81 -4.20
N ASP A 208 -5.73 18.80 -4.45
CA ASP A 208 -5.64 20.12 -3.84
C ASP A 208 -5.85 20.06 -2.32
N SER A 209 -6.75 19.19 -1.84
CA SER A 209 -6.94 18.96 -0.40
C SER A 209 -5.71 18.35 0.27
N VAL A 210 -4.97 17.48 -0.43
CA VAL A 210 -3.69 16.91 0.05
C VAL A 210 -2.57 17.94 -0.05
N HIS A 211 -2.59 18.81 -1.06
CA HIS A 211 -1.56 19.82 -1.29
C HIS A 211 -1.39 20.81 -0.12
N VAL A 212 -2.46 21.11 0.61
CA VAL A 212 -2.37 21.93 1.83
C VAL A 212 -1.35 21.37 2.82
N TRP A 213 -1.29 20.04 2.96
CA TRP A 213 -0.37 19.35 3.86
C TRP A 213 1.05 19.35 3.34
N GLU A 214 1.24 19.27 2.03
CA GLU A 214 2.55 19.45 1.41
C GLU A 214 3.12 20.85 1.68
N LEU A 215 2.32 21.91 1.47
CA LEU A 215 2.74 23.29 1.77
C LEU A 215 3.06 23.46 3.26
N PHE A 216 2.26 22.85 4.14
CA PHE A 216 2.56 22.83 5.56
C PHE A 216 3.91 22.15 5.84
N CYS A 217 4.16 20.96 5.29
CA CYS A 217 5.42 20.23 5.44
C CYS A 217 6.63 21.06 4.97
N LEU A 218 6.53 21.74 3.82
CA LEU A 218 7.57 22.64 3.33
C LEU A 218 7.82 23.79 4.32
N SER A 219 6.76 24.42 4.84
CA SER A 219 6.90 25.49 5.83
C SER A 219 7.53 25.04 7.16
N VAL A 220 7.39 23.77 7.53
CA VAL A 220 8.05 23.18 8.71
C VAL A 220 9.52 22.92 8.40
N GLN A 221 9.85 22.40 7.22
CA GLN A 221 11.24 22.18 6.78
C GLN A 221 12.05 23.47 6.68
N GLU A 222 11.42 24.59 6.30
CA GLU A 222 12.07 25.90 6.30
C GLU A 222 12.44 26.38 7.71
N LYS A 223 11.71 25.93 8.74
CA LYS A 223 11.93 26.33 10.14
C LYS A 223 12.85 25.38 10.91
N PHE A 224 12.85 24.09 10.55
CA PHE A 224 13.61 23.07 11.24
C PHE A 224 14.41 22.22 10.26
N ASN A 225 15.71 22.11 10.50
CA ASN A 225 16.55 21.17 9.77
C ASN A 225 16.22 19.73 10.21
N LEU A 226 15.47 19.01 9.36
CA LEU A 226 15.04 17.64 9.65
C LEU A 226 16.22 16.68 9.89
N THR A 227 17.34 16.88 9.20
CA THR A 227 18.53 16.03 9.36
C THR A 227 19.16 16.24 10.72
N GLU A 228 19.24 17.48 11.19
CA GLU A 228 19.73 17.80 12.54
C GLU A 228 18.78 17.28 13.63
N GLU A 229 17.47 17.49 13.47
CA GLU A 229 16.47 17.00 14.42
C GLU A 229 16.45 15.47 14.54
N LYS A 230 16.71 14.74 13.45
CA LYS A 230 16.86 13.26 13.47
C LYS A 230 18.07 12.79 14.28
N ASN A 231 19.15 13.57 14.29
CA ASN A 231 20.39 13.22 15.00
C ASN A 231 20.33 13.54 16.50
N LYS A 232 19.34 14.34 16.94
CA LYS A 232 19.12 14.67 18.35
C LYS A 232 18.33 13.57 19.07
N LYS A 233 18.56 13.40 20.37
CA LYS A 233 17.67 12.57 21.21
C LYS A 233 16.29 13.24 21.30
N PRO A 234 15.20 12.49 21.51
CA PRO A 234 13.85 13.06 21.57
C PRO A 234 13.70 14.25 22.53
N LYS A 235 14.39 14.23 23.68
CA LYS A 235 14.37 15.33 24.67
C LYS A 235 15.12 16.60 24.25
N GLU A 236 15.98 16.50 23.24
CA GLU A 236 16.83 17.58 22.73
C GLU A 236 16.25 18.20 21.44
N ARG A 237 15.22 17.58 20.86
CA ARG A 237 14.49 18.09 19.70
C ARG A 237 13.68 19.31 20.06
N ASP A 238 13.47 20.19 19.09
CA ASP A 238 12.68 21.40 19.31
C ASP A 238 11.18 21.06 19.44
N SER A 239 10.64 21.23 20.64
CA SER A 239 9.22 21.01 20.95
C SER A 239 8.26 21.94 20.18
N LEU A 240 8.76 23.06 19.63
CA LEU A 240 7.96 23.97 18.79
C LEU A 240 7.46 23.24 17.52
N ARG A 241 8.22 22.26 17.02
CA ARG A 241 7.82 21.43 15.88
C ARG A 241 6.51 20.69 16.17
N LEU A 242 6.39 20.06 17.34
CA LEU A 242 5.16 19.37 17.74
C LEU A 242 4.02 20.36 17.97
N SER A 243 4.32 21.53 18.53
CA SER A 243 3.34 22.59 18.75
C SER A 243 2.72 23.08 17.44
N LEU A 244 3.53 23.26 16.39
CA LEU A 244 3.04 23.64 15.06
C LEU A 244 2.14 22.57 14.44
N VAL A 245 2.53 21.30 14.56
CA VAL A 245 1.71 20.16 14.09
C VAL A 245 0.38 20.11 14.83
N LEU A 246 0.40 20.26 16.16
CA LEU A 246 -0.81 20.29 16.99
C LEU A 246 -1.75 21.44 16.59
N HIS A 247 -1.22 22.65 16.43
CA HIS A 247 -2.02 23.82 16.05
C HIS A 247 -2.69 23.66 14.68
N GLU A 248 -2.03 22.97 13.74
CA GLU A 248 -2.63 22.72 12.44
C GLU A 248 -3.68 21.61 12.49
N LEU A 249 -3.40 20.50 13.19
CA LEU A 249 -4.31 19.36 13.31
C LEU A 249 -5.60 19.69 14.10
N VAL A 250 -5.58 20.67 15.02
CA VAL A 250 -6.80 21.11 15.72
C VAL A 250 -7.85 21.66 14.75
N LYS A 251 -7.43 22.30 13.65
CA LYS A 251 -8.32 22.88 12.63
C LYS A 251 -9.04 21.82 11.80
N VAL A 252 -8.60 20.56 11.88
CA VAL A 252 -9.05 19.44 11.06
C VAL A 252 -10.08 18.59 11.80
N PRO A 253 -11.07 18.01 11.10
CA PRO A 253 -11.98 17.01 11.67
C PRO A 253 -11.25 15.83 12.30
N ASN A 254 -11.77 15.32 13.43
CA ASN A 254 -11.09 14.30 14.24
C ASN A 254 -10.74 13.02 13.47
N HIS A 255 -11.61 12.60 12.55
CA HIS A 255 -11.45 11.36 11.79
C HIS A 255 -10.32 11.43 10.73
N GLU A 256 -9.87 12.63 10.33
CA GLU A 256 -8.80 12.79 9.32
C GLU A 256 -7.42 12.98 9.95
N ARG A 257 -7.35 13.32 11.24
CA ARG A 257 -6.10 13.73 11.92
C ARG A 257 -5.02 12.66 11.89
N ALA A 258 -5.39 11.39 12.04
CA ALA A 258 -4.45 10.28 12.04
C ALA A 258 -3.78 10.13 10.66
N ASP A 259 -4.56 10.12 9.58
CA ASP A 259 -4.04 9.97 8.21
C ASP A 259 -3.14 11.16 7.83
N ILE A 260 -3.51 12.38 8.23
CA ILE A 260 -2.69 13.58 7.99
C ILE A 260 -1.40 13.53 8.81
N LEU A 261 -1.45 13.05 10.04
CA LEU A 261 -0.25 12.91 10.87
C LEU A 261 0.74 11.92 10.27
N VAL A 262 0.27 10.82 9.66
CA VAL A 262 1.12 9.89 8.90
C VAL A 262 1.82 10.62 7.75
N TYR A 263 1.09 11.44 6.98
CA TYR A 263 1.68 12.23 5.90
C TYR A 263 2.75 13.21 6.43
N ILE A 264 2.46 13.94 7.51
CA ILE A 264 3.38 14.91 8.11
C ILE A 264 4.65 14.21 8.64
N LYS A 265 4.51 13.06 9.28
CA LYS A 265 5.63 12.24 9.78
C LYS A 265 6.53 11.78 8.62
N GLY A 266 5.93 11.38 7.50
CA GLY A 266 6.67 10.96 6.31
C GLY A 266 7.41 12.08 5.59
N ASN A 267 6.84 13.30 5.55
CA ASN A 267 7.27 14.34 4.62
C ASN A 267 7.68 15.67 5.25
N GLY A 268 7.29 16.00 6.48
CA GLY A 268 7.38 17.37 7.00
C GLY A 268 8.01 17.53 8.37
N ALA A 269 7.91 16.54 9.24
CA ALA A 269 8.38 16.66 10.62
C ALA A 269 8.98 15.35 11.14
N VAL A 270 10.05 15.45 11.94
CA VAL A 270 10.69 14.30 12.59
C VAL A 270 9.85 13.83 13.77
N ILE A 271 8.80 13.05 13.55
CA ILE A 271 7.89 12.57 14.59
C ILE A 271 8.19 11.09 14.87
N ASP A 272 8.58 10.76 16.10
CA ASP A 272 8.67 9.36 16.53
C ASP A 272 7.34 8.81 17.08
N GLU A 273 7.28 7.51 17.35
CA GLU A 273 6.06 6.82 17.80
C GLU A 273 5.49 7.38 19.12
N TRP A 274 6.36 7.84 20.01
CA TRP A 274 5.95 8.40 21.30
C TRP A 274 5.40 9.83 21.12
N GLU A 275 6.06 10.64 20.30
CA GLU A 275 5.58 11.96 19.91
C GLU A 275 4.23 11.88 19.18
N GLU A 276 4.06 10.91 18.27
CA GLU A 276 2.80 10.63 17.57
C GLU A 276 1.67 10.29 18.54
N SER A 277 1.92 9.34 19.45
CA SER A 277 0.96 8.95 20.50
C SER A 277 0.59 10.13 21.38
N THR A 278 1.56 10.98 21.71
CA THR A 278 1.36 12.19 22.51
C THR A 278 0.50 13.21 21.77
N ILE A 279 0.77 13.46 20.48
CA ILE A 279 -0.03 14.36 19.64
C ILE A 279 -1.49 13.93 19.61
N LEU A 280 -1.75 12.64 19.32
CA LEU A 280 -3.12 12.12 19.22
C LEU A 280 -3.86 12.20 20.56
N SER A 281 -3.19 11.85 21.67
CA SER A 281 -3.75 11.94 23.02
C SER A 281 -4.10 13.40 23.40
N VAL A 282 -3.20 14.34 23.11
CA VAL A 282 -3.40 15.77 23.37
C VAL A 282 -4.54 16.35 22.52
N LEU A 283 -4.68 15.92 21.27
CA LEU A 283 -5.78 16.31 20.39
C LEU A 283 -7.13 15.75 20.86
N GLU A 284 -7.14 14.52 21.39
CA GLU A 284 -8.34 13.92 21.98
C GLU A 284 -8.76 14.66 23.25
N ASN A 285 -7.81 15.02 24.12
CA ASN A 285 -8.05 15.82 25.30
C ASN A 285 -8.61 17.22 24.93
N HIS A 286 -8.04 17.86 23.91
CA HIS A 286 -8.54 19.13 23.39
C HIS A 286 -9.98 19.02 22.90
N ASN A 287 -10.37 17.93 22.22
CA ASN A 287 -11.76 17.72 21.80
C ASN A 287 -12.72 17.58 22.99
N LYS A 288 -12.29 16.96 24.09
CA LYS A 288 -13.13 16.74 25.27
C LYS A 288 -13.24 17.98 26.17
N ASN A 289 -12.12 18.69 26.36
CA ASN A 289 -11.96 19.68 27.42
C ASN A 289 -11.65 21.10 26.90
N GLY A 290 -11.47 21.28 25.59
CA GLY A 290 -11.10 22.57 24.97
C GLY A 290 -9.68 23.04 25.33
N ARG A 291 -8.84 22.16 25.89
CA ARG A 291 -7.48 22.45 26.35
C ARG A 291 -6.54 21.30 25.98
N PHE A 292 -5.28 21.63 25.74
CA PHE A 292 -4.22 20.66 25.45
C PHE A 292 -3.66 19.95 26.70
N VAL A 293 -4.09 20.38 27.89
CA VAL A 293 -3.68 19.86 29.22
C VAL A 293 -4.86 19.20 29.89
#